data_AF-A0A7V8ZD31-F1
#
_entry.id   AF-A0A7V8ZD31-F1
#
_cell.length_a   1.000
_cell.length_b   1.000
_cell.length_c   1.000
_cell.angle_alpha   90.00
_cell.angle_beta   90.00
_cell.angle_gamma   90.00
#
_symmetry.space_group_name_H-M   'P 1'
#
loop_
_entity.id
_entity.type
_entity.pdbx_description
1 polymer ?
#
loop_
_entity_poly.entity_id
_entity_poly.type
_entity_poly.pdbx_seq_one_letter_code
_entity_poly.pdbx_strand_id
1 'polypeptide(L)'
;MPAPIAPRGFVVRSQSAAAPPVARIVAPASHYVMGGIATDLDGRSSLAGLYAIGECACTGLHGANRLASNSLAECFVFGRRAALAATDEPAVPAGSPSAGPPSSGPSQIVPSPESREALWHDAGLLRSRAGLERLAEDPFPLARLIGRSALARSESRGAHQRSDHPQADPALDGHHSIVGADESVSLEAWG
;
A
#
# COMPACT_ATOMS: atom_id res chain seq x y z
N MET A 1 0.25 -32.10 18.45
CA MET A 1 1.13 -31.22 17.66
C MET A 1 0.61 -31.21 16.23
N PRO A 2 0.26 -30.05 15.63
CA PRO A 2 -0.15 -30.02 14.23
C PRO A 2 1.07 -30.23 13.33
N ALA A 3 0.89 -31.00 12.25
CA ALA A 3 1.94 -31.28 11.27
C ALA A 3 2.27 -30.02 10.44
N PRO A 4 3.53 -29.82 10.01
CA PRO A 4 3.90 -28.68 9.18
C PRO A 4 3.23 -28.78 7.82
N ILE A 5 2.60 -27.69 7.40
CA ILE A 5 1.97 -27.53 6.08
C ILE A 5 3.10 -27.45 5.04
N ALA A 6 3.15 -28.43 4.13
CA ALA A 6 4.10 -28.41 3.02
C ALA A 6 3.81 -27.22 2.08
N PRO A 7 4.85 -26.49 1.60
CA PRO A 7 4.64 -25.34 0.73
C PRO A 7 4.10 -25.82 -0.63
N ARG A 8 2.87 -25.42 -0.97
CA ARG A 8 2.27 -25.61 -2.29
C ARG A 8 2.86 -24.59 -3.27
N GLY A 9 4.12 -24.78 -3.68
CA GLY A 9 4.76 -24.01 -4.73
C GLY A 9 4.32 -24.50 -6.12
N PHE A 10 4.16 -23.59 -7.07
CA PHE A 10 4.00 -23.94 -8.48
C PHE A 10 5.38 -24.10 -9.11
N VAL A 11 5.56 -25.13 -9.95
CA VAL A 11 6.82 -25.37 -10.66
C VAL A 11 6.73 -24.69 -12.03
N VAL A 12 7.52 -23.64 -12.24
CA VAL A 12 7.66 -22.99 -13.56
C VAL A 12 8.89 -23.55 -14.26
N ARG A 13 8.70 -24.09 -15.46
CA ARG A 13 9.79 -24.53 -16.32
C ARG A 13 10.25 -23.33 -17.17
N SER A 14 11.48 -22.86 -16.94
CA SER A 14 12.07 -21.81 -17.78
C SER A 14 12.53 -22.41 -19.11
N GLN A 15 12.07 -21.89 -20.24
CA GLN A 15 12.68 -22.15 -21.55
C GLN A 15 13.89 -21.21 -21.73
N SER A 16 15.01 -21.53 -21.07
CA SER A 16 16.30 -20.89 -21.34
C SER A 16 17.19 -21.92 -22.05
N ALA A 17 17.69 -21.57 -23.23
CA ALA A 17 18.42 -22.47 -24.11
C ALA A 17 19.89 -22.76 -23.70
N ALA A 18 20.30 -22.50 -22.46
CA ALA A 18 21.72 -22.57 -22.09
C ALA A 18 22.05 -23.26 -20.76
N ALA A 19 21.09 -23.86 -20.05
CA ALA A 19 21.36 -24.63 -18.83
C ALA A 19 20.38 -25.80 -18.66
N PRO A 20 20.80 -26.93 -18.08
CA PRO A 20 19.88 -28.03 -17.78
C PRO A 20 18.73 -27.52 -16.88
N PRO A 21 17.48 -27.97 -17.10
CA PRO A 21 16.32 -27.47 -16.40
C PRO A 21 16.40 -27.83 -14.90
N VAL A 22 16.95 -26.93 -14.09
CA VAL A 22 16.81 -26.99 -12.64
C VAL A 22 15.39 -26.57 -12.29
N ALA A 23 14.63 -27.46 -11.65
CA ALA A 23 13.32 -27.11 -11.13
C ALA A 23 13.48 -25.97 -10.11
N ARG A 24 12.96 -24.78 -10.44
CA ARG A 24 12.93 -23.64 -9.53
C ARG A 24 11.55 -23.56 -8.91
N ILE A 25 11.50 -23.54 -7.59
CA ILE A 25 10.28 -23.26 -6.84
C ILE A 25 10.03 -21.76 -6.99
N VAL A 26 8.84 -21.39 -7.46
CA VAL A 26 8.38 -20.01 -7.49
C VAL A 26 7.17 -19.85 -6.55
N ALA A 27 7.07 -18.68 -5.93
CA ALA A 27 5.97 -18.31 -5.06
C ALA A 27 5.60 -16.84 -5.26
N PRO A 28 4.34 -16.44 -5.00
CA PRO A 28 3.96 -15.03 -4.95
C PRO A 28 4.78 -14.28 -3.90
N ALA A 29 5.00 -12.99 -4.17
CA ALA A 29 5.61 -12.07 -3.21
C ALA A 29 4.92 -10.71 -3.34
N SER A 30 4.89 -9.96 -2.23
CA SER A 30 4.52 -8.54 -2.31
C SER A 30 5.55 -7.80 -3.17
N HIS A 31 5.07 -6.99 -4.11
CA HIS A 31 5.91 -6.42 -5.17
C HIS A 31 5.71 -4.91 -5.38
N TYR A 32 4.50 -4.40 -5.14
CA TYR A 32 4.19 -2.99 -5.37
C TYR A 32 3.04 -2.52 -4.48
N VAL A 33 3.10 -1.27 -4.01
CA VAL A 33 2.04 -0.62 -3.24
C VAL A 33 1.30 0.40 -4.11
N MET A 34 0.01 0.17 -4.38
CA MET A 34 -0.84 1.12 -5.13
C MET A 34 -1.41 2.26 -4.27
N GLY A 35 -1.51 2.03 -2.95
CA GLY A 35 -1.90 3.05 -1.99
C GLY A 35 -0.71 3.91 -1.56
N GLY A 36 -0.88 4.67 -0.49
CA GLY A 36 0.17 5.55 0.03
C GLY A 36 -0.42 6.85 0.55
N ILE A 37 0.39 7.90 0.57
CA ILE A 37 -0.03 9.26 0.91
C ILE A 37 -0.98 9.74 -0.19
N ALA A 38 -2.22 10.08 0.15
CA ALA A 38 -3.17 10.65 -0.80
C ALA A 38 -2.64 11.99 -1.33
N THR A 39 -2.64 12.14 -2.66
CA THR A 39 -2.18 13.37 -3.31
C THR A 39 -3.12 13.82 -4.42
N ASP A 40 -3.08 15.11 -4.73
CA ASP A 40 -3.64 15.63 -5.97
C ASP A 40 -2.81 15.23 -7.21
N LEU A 41 -3.21 15.70 -8.39
CA LEU A 41 -2.54 15.41 -9.67
C LEU A 41 -1.17 16.08 -9.84
N ASP A 42 -0.79 16.97 -8.93
CA ASP A 42 0.51 17.63 -8.86
C ASP A 42 1.37 17.08 -7.71
N GLY A 43 0.91 16.07 -6.98
CA GLY A 43 1.64 15.42 -5.90
C GLY A 43 1.54 16.13 -4.54
N ARG A 44 0.64 17.11 -4.38
CA ARG A 44 0.39 17.77 -3.09
C ARG A 44 -0.36 16.85 -2.17
N SER A 45 0.10 16.70 -0.94
CA SER A 45 -0.66 16.05 0.13
C SER A 45 -1.65 17.02 0.77
N SER A 46 -2.46 16.53 1.71
CA SER A 46 -3.32 17.40 2.55
C SER A 46 -2.54 18.31 3.50
N LEU A 47 -1.23 18.08 3.66
CA LEU A 47 -0.34 18.93 4.46
C LEU A 47 0.37 19.95 3.58
N ALA A 48 0.18 21.23 3.87
CA ALA A 48 0.77 22.33 3.11
C ALA A 48 2.30 22.20 3.05
N GLY A 49 2.86 22.28 1.83
CA GLY A 49 4.29 22.14 1.55
C GLY A 49 4.83 20.72 1.63
N LEU A 50 4.00 19.70 1.90
CA LEU A 50 4.39 18.30 1.82
C LEU A 50 3.88 17.68 0.51
N TYR A 51 4.82 17.14 -0.26
CA TYR A 51 4.58 16.45 -1.51
C TYR A 51 4.94 14.97 -1.39
N ALA A 52 4.21 14.13 -2.12
CA ALA A 52 4.52 12.71 -2.27
C ALA A 52 4.40 12.30 -3.74
N ILE A 53 5.35 11.49 -4.23
CA ILE A 53 5.39 11.02 -5.61
C ILE A 53 5.89 9.58 -5.69
N GLY A 54 5.55 8.88 -6.76
CA GLY A 54 5.95 7.49 -6.98
C GLY A 54 5.23 6.52 -6.03
N GLU A 55 5.88 5.41 -5.68
CA GLU A 55 5.24 4.32 -4.93
C GLU A 55 4.79 4.68 -3.50
N CYS A 56 5.30 5.78 -2.91
CA CYS A 56 4.81 6.24 -1.61
C CYS A 56 3.51 7.06 -1.69
N ALA A 57 3.08 7.43 -2.90
CA ALA A 57 1.90 8.26 -3.15
C ALA A 57 0.72 7.45 -3.67
N CYS A 58 -0.48 7.87 -3.31
CA CYS A 58 -1.74 7.42 -3.88
C CYS A 58 -2.27 8.53 -4.79
N THR A 59 -1.85 8.50 -6.06
CA THR A 59 -2.26 9.47 -7.10
C THR A 59 -3.56 9.10 -7.80
N GLY A 60 -4.05 7.89 -7.55
CA GLY A 60 -5.22 7.30 -8.24
C GLY A 60 -4.93 6.62 -9.57
N LEU A 61 -3.74 6.83 -10.14
CA LEU A 61 -3.36 6.28 -11.45
C LEU A 61 -3.54 4.76 -11.54
N HIS A 62 -3.21 4.03 -10.48
CA HIS A 62 -3.21 2.56 -10.48
C HIS A 62 -4.53 1.93 -10.03
N GLY A 63 -5.46 2.73 -9.49
CA GLY A 63 -6.72 2.24 -8.92
C GLY A 63 -6.53 0.99 -8.04
N ALA A 64 -7.34 -0.04 -8.30
CA ALA A 64 -7.29 -1.30 -7.54
C ALA A 64 -6.25 -2.31 -8.06
N ASN A 65 -5.58 -2.05 -9.19
CA ASN A 65 -4.53 -2.94 -9.71
C ASN A 65 -3.60 -2.20 -10.67
N ARG A 66 -2.30 -2.24 -10.38
CA ARG A 66 -1.28 -1.60 -11.20
C ARG A 66 -1.05 -2.35 -12.52
N LEU A 67 -1.00 -1.63 -13.64
CA LEU A 67 -0.48 -2.16 -14.91
C LEU A 67 1.06 -2.15 -14.92
N ALA A 68 1.65 -3.18 -15.54
CA ALA A 68 3.10 -3.31 -15.64
C ALA A 68 3.71 -2.10 -16.38
N SER A 69 4.99 -1.80 -16.08
CA SER A 69 5.78 -0.72 -16.71
C SER A 69 5.35 0.73 -16.43
N ASN A 70 4.26 0.96 -15.70
CA ASN A 70 3.80 2.33 -15.42
C ASN A 70 4.48 3.03 -14.22
N SER A 71 5.12 2.31 -13.29
CA SER A 71 5.66 2.92 -12.06
C SER A 71 6.81 3.90 -12.30
N LEU A 72 7.71 3.61 -13.24
CA LEU A 72 8.81 4.51 -13.54
C LEU A 72 8.32 5.77 -14.27
N ALA A 73 7.35 5.60 -15.18
CA ALA A 73 6.72 6.71 -15.87
C ALA A 73 5.97 7.63 -14.89
N GLU A 74 5.27 7.05 -13.92
CA GLU A 74 4.63 7.79 -12.83
C GLU A 74 5.63 8.68 -12.09
N CYS A 75 6.78 8.14 -11.67
CA CYS A 75 7.81 8.92 -10.99
C CYS A 75 8.27 10.14 -11.80
N PHE A 76 8.48 10.00 -13.11
CA PHE A 76 8.91 11.12 -13.95
C PHE A 76 7.81 12.16 -14.16
N VAL A 77 6.57 11.73 -14.41
CA VAL A 77 5.45 12.63 -14.68
C VAL A 77 5.09 13.43 -13.43
N PHE A 78 4.83 12.73 -12.31
CA PHE A 78 4.45 13.39 -11.06
C PHE A 78 5.61 14.12 -10.42
N GLY A 79 6.86 13.63 -10.55
CA GLY A 79 8.04 14.34 -10.08
C GLY A 79 8.21 15.70 -10.76
N ARG A 80 7.99 15.78 -12.08
CA ARG A 80 8.01 17.06 -12.80
C ARG A 80 6.88 17.98 -12.35
N ARG A 81 5.66 17.47 -12.19
CA ARG A 81 4.51 18.28 -11.75
C ARG A 81 4.72 18.84 -10.34
N ALA A 82 5.12 17.99 -9.39
CA ALA A 82 5.42 18.37 -8.03
C ALA A 82 6.52 19.44 -7.96
N ALA A 83 7.57 19.31 -8.77
CA ALA A 83 8.64 20.32 -8.82
C ALA A 83 8.14 21.69 -9.30
N LEU A 84 7.29 21.72 -10.34
CA LEU A 84 6.70 22.96 -10.83
C LEU A 84 5.74 23.57 -9.80
N ALA A 85 4.82 22.76 -9.26
CA ALA A 85 3.89 23.13 -8.22
C ALA A 85 4.58 23.74 -6.98
N ALA A 86 5.63 23.08 -6.48
CA ALA A 86 6.37 23.53 -5.31
C ALA A 86 7.15 24.83 -5.55
N THR A 87 7.54 25.11 -6.81
CA THR A 87 8.25 26.35 -7.16
C THR A 87 7.32 27.55 -7.26
N ASP A 88 6.06 27.32 -7.65
CA ASP A 88 5.02 28.36 -7.78
C ASP A 88 4.32 28.66 -6.44
N GLU A 89 4.53 27.83 -5.41
CA GLU A 89 3.90 27.99 -4.11
C GLU A 89 4.63 29.01 -3.22
N PRO A 90 3.87 29.79 -2.40
CA PRO A 90 4.48 30.60 -1.37
C PRO A 90 5.20 29.70 -0.36
N ALA A 91 6.34 30.17 0.15
CA ALA A 91 7.07 29.47 1.18
C ALA A 91 6.16 29.21 2.40
N VAL A 92 6.21 27.98 2.92
CA VAL A 92 5.51 27.63 4.16
C VAL A 92 6.04 28.56 5.26
N PRO A 93 5.18 29.34 5.95
CA PRO A 93 5.62 30.23 7.01
C PRO A 93 6.46 29.46 8.03
N ALA A 94 7.63 30.00 8.38
CA ALA A 94 8.46 29.48 9.46
C ALA A 94 7.77 29.74 10.81
N GLY A 95 6.74 28.95 11.12
CA GLY A 95 5.86 29.12 12.28
C GLY A 95 5.55 27.83 13.04
N SER A 96 6.12 26.69 12.63
CA SER A 96 6.16 25.51 13.49
C SER A 96 7.18 25.74 14.60
N PRO A 97 6.94 25.30 15.86
CA PRO A 97 8.01 25.30 16.87
C PRO A 97 9.21 24.63 16.23
N SER A 98 10.40 25.26 16.34
CA SER A 98 11.66 24.61 16.01
C SER A 98 11.54 23.21 16.53
N ALA A 99 11.51 22.20 15.64
CA ALA A 99 11.75 20.85 16.09
C ALA A 99 13.01 21.01 16.93
N GLY A 100 12.93 20.64 18.22
CA GLY A 100 14.14 20.58 19.02
C GLY A 100 15.17 19.75 18.26
N PRO A 101 16.46 19.75 18.67
CA PRO A 101 17.37 18.73 18.15
C PRO A 101 16.62 17.40 18.14
N PRO A 102 16.62 16.65 17.01
CA PRO A 102 15.80 15.46 16.87
C PRO A 102 15.99 14.67 18.14
N SER A 103 14.90 14.46 18.89
CA SER A 103 15.03 13.71 20.12
C SER A 103 15.70 12.41 19.72
N SER A 104 16.69 11.99 20.49
CA SER A 104 17.21 10.62 20.45
C SER A 104 16.09 9.69 20.97
N GLY A 105 14.95 9.72 20.29
CA GLY A 105 13.79 8.87 20.45
C GLY A 105 13.99 7.59 19.64
N PRO A 106 13.12 6.59 19.84
CA PRO A 106 13.39 5.23 19.42
C PRO A 106 13.74 5.15 17.93
N SER A 107 14.70 4.26 17.66
CA SER A 107 15.13 3.75 16.35
C SER A 107 14.00 3.69 15.34
N GLN A 108 14.33 3.88 14.05
CA GLN A 108 13.49 3.52 12.90
C GLN A 108 12.40 2.50 13.30
N ILE A 109 11.13 2.86 13.11
CA ILE A 109 10.02 1.95 13.42
C ILE A 109 10.11 0.81 12.39
N VAL A 110 10.81 -0.27 12.76
CA VAL A 110 10.98 -1.46 11.93
C VAL A 110 9.85 -2.42 12.29
N PRO A 111 9.14 -3.00 11.30
CA PRO A 111 8.12 -3.99 11.59
C PRO A 111 8.75 -5.21 12.25
N SER A 112 8.12 -5.71 13.31
CA SER A 112 8.56 -6.95 13.94
C SER A 112 8.31 -8.15 13.00
N PRO A 113 8.99 -9.29 13.20
CA PRO A 113 8.68 -10.53 12.50
C PRO A 113 7.20 -10.91 12.59
N GLU A 114 6.58 -10.69 13.75
CA GLU A 114 5.17 -10.96 14.01
C GLU A 114 4.26 -10.07 13.16
N SER A 115 4.51 -8.76 13.08
CA SER A 115 3.71 -7.87 12.21
C SER A 115 3.88 -8.22 10.73
N ARG A 116 5.08 -8.67 10.31
CA ARG A 116 5.30 -9.12 8.93
C ARG A 116 4.54 -10.41 8.62
N GLU A 117 4.51 -11.35 9.57
CA GLU A 117 3.78 -12.61 9.44
C GLU A 117 2.26 -12.36 9.46
N ALA A 118 1.78 -11.50 10.35
CA ALA A 118 0.39 -11.06 10.41
C ALA A 118 -0.04 -10.42 9.08
N LEU A 119 0.76 -9.49 8.53
CA LEU A 119 0.47 -8.86 7.25
C LEU A 119 0.39 -9.89 6.11
N TRP A 120 1.33 -10.84 6.06
CA TRP A 120 1.34 -11.90 5.05
C TRP A 120 0.13 -12.83 5.15
N HIS A 121 -0.24 -13.23 6.37
CA HIS A 121 -1.32 -14.17 6.62
C HIS A 121 -2.71 -13.53 6.48
N ASP A 122 -2.89 -12.33 7.03
CA ASP A 122 -4.20 -11.70 7.20
C ASP A 122 -4.54 -10.69 6.09
N ALA A 123 -3.53 -10.11 5.41
CA ALA A 123 -3.71 -9.22 4.27
C ALA A 123 -2.96 -9.66 3.00
N GLY A 124 -2.66 -10.96 2.88
CA GLY A 124 -2.06 -11.57 1.69
C GLY A 124 -2.97 -11.57 0.44
N LEU A 125 -2.81 -12.59 -0.40
CA LEU A 125 -3.54 -12.72 -1.68
C LEU A 125 -5.05 -12.84 -1.52
N LEU A 126 -5.51 -13.55 -0.48
CA LEU A 126 -6.92 -13.74 -0.16
C LEU A 126 -7.13 -13.34 1.29
N ARG A 127 -8.11 -12.48 1.53
CA ARG A 127 -8.35 -11.85 2.83
C ARG A 127 -9.69 -12.32 3.39
N SER A 128 -9.76 -12.49 4.71
CA SER A 128 -11.00 -12.78 5.41
C SER A 128 -11.29 -11.68 6.41
N ARG A 129 -12.58 -11.44 6.71
CA ARG A 129 -13.00 -10.51 7.77
C ARG A 129 -12.21 -10.70 9.06
N ALA A 130 -12.17 -11.93 9.58
CA ALA A 130 -11.52 -12.24 10.84
C ALA A 130 -10.00 -11.96 10.83
N GLY A 131 -9.33 -12.17 9.69
CA GLY A 131 -7.92 -11.80 9.53
C GLY A 131 -7.74 -10.28 9.55
N LEU A 132 -8.55 -9.56 8.78
CA LEU A 132 -8.49 -8.11 8.71
C LEU A 132 -8.82 -7.43 10.05
N GLU A 133 -9.76 -7.98 10.83
CA GLU A 133 -10.08 -7.52 12.19
C GLU A 133 -8.89 -7.66 13.14
N ARG A 134 -8.11 -8.76 13.06
CA ARG A 134 -6.86 -8.89 13.83
C ARG A 134 -5.81 -7.89 13.37
N LEU A 135 -5.60 -7.79 12.06
CA LEU A 135 -4.59 -6.91 11.49
C LEU A 135 -4.89 -5.43 11.77
N ALA A 136 -6.17 -5.05 11.83
CA ALA A 136 -6.65 -3.71 12.17
C ALA A 136 -6.28 -3.25 13.60
N GLU A 137 -5.73 -4.14 14.42
CA GLU A 137 -5.23 -3.87 15.77
C GLU A 137 -3.72 -4.18 15.90
N ASP A 138 -3.01 -4.40 14.78
CA ASP A 138 -1.57 -4.69 14.81
C ASP A 138 -0.77 -3.52 15.43
N PRO A 139 0.27 -3.78 16.25
CA PRO A 139 1.07 -2.71 16.86
C PRO A 139 1.84 -1.88 15.83
N PHE A 140 2.21 -2.45 14.68
CA PHE A 140 2.91 -1.74 13.63
C PHE A 140 1.93 -0.87 12.80
N PRO A 141 2.10 0.46 12.79
CA PRO A 141 1.10 1.37 12.22
C PRO A 141 0.72 1.05 10.78
N LEU A 142 1.69 0.78 9.90
CA LEU A 142 1.38 0.49 8.50
C LEU A 142 0.57 -0.79 8.32
N ALA A 143 0.85 -1.84 9.10
CA ALA A 143 0.08 -3.08 9.06
C ALA A 143 -1.36 -2.83 9.51
N ARG A 144 -1.53 -2.09 10.60
CA ARG A 144 -2.82 -1.64 11.12
C ARG A 144 -3.64 -0.86 10.10
N LEU A 145 -3.04 0.14 9.46
CA LEU A 145 -3.72 0.97 8.46
C LEU A 145 -4.14 0.17 7.22
N ILE A 146 -3.32 -0.80 6.78
CA ILE A 146 -3.68 -1.74 5.71
C ILE A 146 -4.87 -2.59 6.15
N GLY A 147 -4.86 -3.14 7.36
CA GLY A 147 -5.95 -3.93 7.92
C GLY A 147 -7.27 -3.16 7.96
N ARG A 148 -7.25 -1.94 8.51
CA ARG A 148 -8.44 -1.07 8.60
C ARG A 148 -8.98 -0.67 7.23
N SER A 149 -8.11 -0.28 6.30
CA SER A 149 -8.51 0.09 4.94
C SER A 149 -9.13 -1.10 4.18
N ALA A 150 -8.52 -2.28 4.28
CA ALA A 150 -9.04 -3.50 3.66
C ALA A 150 -10.34 -3.99 4.33
N LEU A 151 -10.50 -3.80 5.64
CA LEU A 151 -11.71 -4.17 6.38
C LEU A 151 -12.91 -3.30 5.97
N ALA A 152 -12.70 -1.99 5.83
CA ALA A 152 -13.72 -1.04 5.41
C ALA A 152 -14.26 -1.34 3.99
N ARG A 153 -13.42 -1.86 3.10
CA ARG A 153 -13.81 -2.21 1.73
C ARG A 153 -14.38 -3.64 1.63
N SER A 154 -15.70 -3.74 1.72
CA SER A 154 -16.46 -5.01 1.70
C SER A 154 -16.82 -5.51 0.29
N GLU A 155 -15.82 -5.63 -0.59
CA GLU A 155 -15.93 -6.21 -1.94
C GLU A 155 -14.62 -6.90 -2.35
N SER A 156 -14.58 -7.49 -3.55
CA SER A 156 -13.34 -7.91 -4.23
C SER A 156 -13.16 -7.18 -5.55
N ARG A 157 -12.04 -6.47 -5.70
CA ARG A 157 -11.69 -5.69 -6.89
C ARG A 157 -10.17 -5.61 -7.06
N GLY A 158 -9.67 -5.94 -8.25
CA GLY A 158 -8.24 -5.88 -8.55
C GLY A 158 -7.40 -6.74 -7.59
N ALA A 159 -6.37 -6.17 -6.96
CA ALA A 159 -5.52 -6.86 -5.98
C ALA A 159 -6.16 -6.98 -4.58
N HIS A 160 -7.36 -6.44 -4.37
CA HIS A 160 -8.15 -6.65 -3.15
C HIS A 160 -9.13 -7.79 -3.35
N GLN A 161 -8.84 -8.93 -2.71
CA GLN A 161 -9.64 -10.14 -2.82
C GLN A 161 -10.09 -10.59 -1.43
N ARG A 162 -11.40 -10.58 -1.19
CA ARG A 162 -12.04 -10.98 0.06
C ARG A 162 -12.85 -12.26 -0.11
N SER A 163 -12.57 -13.25 0.72
CA SER A 163 -13.29 -14.53 0.70
C SER A 163 -14.75 -14.41 1.12
N ASP A 164 -15.08 -13.43 1.96
CA ASP A 164 -16.44 -13.18 2.45
C ASP A 164 -17.22 -12.15 1.61
N HIS A 165 -16.54 -11.46 0.70
CA HIS A 165 -17.15 -10.55 -0.29
C HIS A 165 -16.50 -10.79 -1.67
N PRO A 166 -16.79 -11.94 -2.33
CA PRO A 166 -16.03 -12.39 -3.50
C PRO A 166 -16.33 -11.61 -4.79
N GLN A 167 -17.37 -10.77 -4.81
CA GLN A 167 -17.78 -9.99 -5.97
C GLN A 167 -17.40 -8.53 -5.79
N ALA A 168 -17.24 -7.84 -6.91
CA ALA A 168 -17.15 -6.39 -6.94
C ALA A 168 -18.53 -5.78 -6.62
N ASP A 169 -18.54 -4.71 -5.83
CA ASP A 169 -19.73 -3.91 -5.54
C ASP A 169 -19.72 -2.66 -6.43
N PRO A 170 -20.71 -2.49 -7.34
CA PRO A 170 -20.82 -1.29 -8.16
C PRO A 170 -20.88 0.02 -7.35
N ALA A 171 -21.43 0.01 -6.13
CA ALA A 171 -21.51 1.20 -5.29
C ALA A 171 -20.13 1.67 -4.79
N LEU A 172 -19.14 0.78 -4.78
CA LEU A 172 -17.77 1.07 -4.37
C LEU A 172 -16.85 1.37 -5.56
N ASP A 173 -17.37 1.32 -6.78
CA ASP A 173 -16.58 1.68 -7.95
C ASP A 173 -16.20 3.16 -7.91
N GLY A 174 -14.98 3.47 -8.34
CA GLY A 174 -14.46 4.83 -8.25
C GLY A 174 -14.30 5.38 -6.82
N HIS A 175 -14.37 4.56 -5.77
CA HIS A 175 -14.08 5.00 -4.40
C HIS A 175 -12.72 4.51 -3.92
N HIS A 176 -11.96 5.34 -3.20
CA HIS A 176 -10.76 4.95 -2.45
C HIS A 176 -11.01 4.93 -0.94
N SER A 177 -10.11 4.29 -0.20
CA SER A 177 -10.12 4.29 1.27
C SER A 177 -9.16 5.37 1.76
N ILE A 178 -9.65 6.36 2.50
CA ILE A 178 -8.83 7.39 3.15
C ILE A 178 -8.76 7.09 4.64
N VAL A 179 -7.56 7.21 5.20
CA VAL A 179 -7.32 7.09 6.64
C VAL A 179 -7.10 8.50 7.19
N GLY A 180 -7.96 8.91 8.11
CA GLY A 180 -7.85 10.18 8.83
C GLY A 180 -6.74 10.19 9.88
N ALA A 181 -6.45 11.36 10.45
CA ALA A 181 -5.45 11.51 11.51
C ALA A 181 -5.82 10.77 12.81
N ASP A 182 -7.10 10.50 13.02
CA ASP A 182 -7.65 9.69 14.11
C ASP A 182 -7.67 8.19 13.76
N GLU A 183 -7.04 7.80 12.65
CA GLU A 183 -7.05 6.45 12.08
C GLU A 183 -8.45 5.93 11.71
N SER A 184 -9.46 6.81 11.60
CA SER A 184 -10.77 6.47 11.03
C SER A 184 -10.66 6.26 9.53
N VAL A 185 -11.51 5.39 8.98
CA VAL A 185 -11.51 5.07 7.54
C VAL A 185 -12.79 5.58 6.89
N SER A 186 -12.64 6.44 5.88
CA SER A 186 -13.71 6.88 4.99
C SER A 186 -13.55 6.25 3.60
N LEU A 187 -14.67 6.04 2.92
CA LEU A 187 -14.69 5.71 1.49
C LEU A 187 -15.08 6.95 0.73
N GLU A 188 -14.15 7.48 -0.06
CA GLU A 188 -14.30 8.75 -0.78
C GLU A 188 -14.24 8.49 -2.28
N ALA A 189 -15.09 9.17 -3.03
CA ALA A 189 -15.09 9.08 -4.49
C ALA A 189 -13.83 9.77 -5.05
N TRP A 190 -13.26 9.18 -6.10
CA TRP A 190 -12.24 9.85 -6.91
C TRP A 190 -12.87 11.10 -7.55
N GLY A 191 -12.32 12.27 -7.24
CA GLY A 191 -12.69 13.58 -7.79
C GLY A 191 -11.81 14.01 -8.95
#